data_AF-A0AA96G9S9-F1
#
_entry.id   AF-A0AA96G9S9-F1
#
_cell.length_a   1.000
_cell.length_b   1.000
_cell.length_c   1.000
_cell.angle_alpha   90.00
_cell.angle_beta   90.00
_cell.angle_gamma   90.00
#
_symmetry.space_group_name_H-M   'P 1'
#
loop_
_entity.id
_entity.type
_entity.pdbx_description
1 polymer ?
#
loop_
_entity_poly.entity_id
_entity_poly.type
_entity_poly.pdbx_seq_one_letter_code
_entity_poly.pdbx_strand_id
1 'polypeptide(L)'
;MKYLMPIAIVLLVTISEPAAAEPIRPTQDRLAEAQHLIHDASHSMDNAWDAFHKAALGGTLASPEIQTAAEADLMKGRDLLRKAMMAQHEGNIEEVRNLTKQIHQLSAEIQRKSQMEKE
;
A
#
# COMPACT_ATOMS: atom_id res chain seq x y z
N MET A 1 -29.36 5.62 -74.60
CA MET A 1 -28.83 6.20 -73.34
C MET A 1 -29.76 5.90 -72.19
N LYS A 2 -29.39 5.01 -71.26
CA LYS A 2 -29.47 5.22 -69.80
C LYS A 2 -28.89 4.00 -69.09
N TYR A 3 -27.75 4.20 -68.44
CA TYR A 3 -27.06 3.21 -67.63
C TYR A 3 -27.83 2.99 -66.32
N LEU A 4 -27.97 1.74 -65.89
CA LEU A 4 -28.51 1.38 -64.58
C LEU A 4 -27.49 0.44 -63.93
N MET A 5 -26.68 0.98 -63.02
CA MET A 5 -25.70 0.23 -62.24
C MET A 5 -26.40 -0.64 -61.17
N PRO A 6 -25.94 -1.87 -60.93
CA PRO A 6 -26.37 -2.62 -59.74
C PRO A 6 -25.63 -2.10 -58.50
N ILE A 7 -26.40 -1.64 -57.51
CA ILE A 7 -25.94 -1.24 -56.18
C ILE A 7 -25.43 -2.50 -55.46
N ALA A 8 -24.13 -2.56 -55.18
CA ALA A 8 -23.57 -3.58 -54.31
C ALA A 8 -23.98 -3.28 -52.86
N ILE A 9 -24.82 -4.13 -52.27
CA ILE A 9 -25.13 -4.11 -50.84
C ILE A 9 -23.97 -4.78 -50.11
N VAL A 10 -23.08 -3.98 -49.52
CA VAL A 10 -22.06 -4.45 -48.59
C VAL A 10 -22.73 -4.63 -47.23
N LEU A 11 -22.97 -5.88 -46.84
CA LEU A 11 -23.48 -6.23 -45.52
C LEU A 11 -22.32 -6.12 -44.51
N LEU A 12 -22.29 -5.05 -43.71
CA LEU A 12 -21.34 -4.91 -42.61
C LEU A 12 -21.76 -5.87 -41.48
N VAL A 13 -21.10 -7.02 -41.37
CA VAL A 13 -21.23 -7.89 -40.20
C VAL A 13 -20.46 -7.23 -39.06
N THR A 14 -21.18 -6.61 -38.12
CA THR A 14 -20.60 -6.15 -36.86
C THR A 14 -20.39 -7.37 -35.98
N ILE A 15 -19.16 -7.84 -35.86
CA ILE A 15 -18.78 -8.78 -34.82
C ILE A 15 -18.89 -8.01 -33.50
N SER A 16 -19.94 -8.27 -32.74
CA SER A 16 -20.04 -7.76 -31.37
C SER A 16 -18.98 -8.47 -30.52
N GLU A 17 -17.90 -7.77 -30.19
CA GLU A 17 -16.96 -8.23 -29.17
C GLU A 17 -17.73 -8.47 -27.86
N PRO A 18 -17.54 -9.63 -27.19
CA PRO A 18 -18.15 -9.84 -25.89
C PRO A 18 -17.61 -8.77 -24.94
N ALA A 19 -18.52 -8.00 -24.34
CA ALA A 19 -18.18 -6.98 -23.37
C ALA A 19 -17.37 -7.62 -22.24
N ALA A 20 -16.05 -7.36 -22.22
CA ALA A 20 -15.23 -7.66 -21.07
C ALA A 20 -15.80 -6.87 -19.89
N ALA A 21 -16.15 -7.56 -18.80
CA ALA A 21 -16.64 -6.90 -17.59
C ALA A 21 -15.57 -5.88 -17.14
N GLU A 22 -15.92 -4.59 -17.08
CA GLU A 22 -15.01 -3.59 -16.54
C GLU A 22 -14.64 -3.96 -15.10
N PRO A 23 -13.37 -3.81 -14.70
CA PRO A 23 -12.98 -3.99 -13.31
C PRO A 23 -13.87 -3.13 -12.42
N ILE A 24 -14.45 -3.72 -11.37
CA ILE A 24 -15.27 -2.99 -10.41
C ILE A 24 -14.37 -1.94 -9.76
N ARG A 25 -14.55 -0.67 -10.16
CA ARG A 25 -13.82 0.45 -9.56
C ARG A 25 -14.16 0.53 -8.06
N PRO A 26 -13.17 0.76 -7.17
CA PRO A 26 -13.45 0.99 -5.76
C PRO A 26 -14.42 2.16 -5.60
N THR A 27 -15.30 2.07 -4.60
CA THR A 27 -16.16 3.21 -4.23
C THR A 27 -15.30 4.33 -3.63
N GLN A 28 -15.76 5.58 -3.75
CA GLN A 28 -15.06 6.74 -3.17
C GLN A 28 -14.79 6.54 -1.67
N ASP A 29 -15.76 6.00 -0.93
CA ASP A 29 -15.63 5.72 0.50
C ASP A 29 -14.50 4.73 0.80
N ARG A 30 -14.34 3.70 -0.03
CA ARG A 30 -13.27 2.70 0.13
C ARG A 30 -11.90 3.27 -0.22
N LEU A 31 -11.84 4.19 -1.19
CA LEU A 31 -10.60 4.89 -1.49
C LEU A 31 -10.19 5.83 -0.33
N ALA A 32 -11.15 6.56 0.23
CA ALA A 32 -10.92 7.42 1.39
C ALA A 32 -10.48 6.62 2.62
N GLU A 33 -11.09 5.44 2.86
CA GLU A 33 -10.65 4.51 3.90
C GLU A 33 -9.19 4.08 3.70
N ALA A 34 -8.80 3.68 2.50
CA ALA A 34 -7.41 3.31 2.22
C ALA A 34 -6.44 4.47 2.47
N GLN A 35 -6.82 5.70 2.09
CA GLN A 35 -5.99 6.90 2.35
C GLN A 35 -5.79 7.10 3.86
N HIS A 36 -6.87 6.98 4.64
CA HIS A 36 -6.80 7.12 6.08
C HIS A 36 -5.92 6.03 6.73
N LEU A 37 -6.11 4.76 6.35
CA LEU A 37 -5.32 3.65 6.87
C LEU A 37 -3.82 3.81 6.58
N ILE A 38 -3.47 4.27 5.37
CA ILE A 38 -2.07 4.51 4.99
C ILE A 38 -1.49 5.69 5.79
N HIS A 39 -2.27 6.75 5.98
CA HIS A 39 -1.85 7.90 6.78
C HIS A 39 -1.54 7.51 8.23
N ASP A 40 -2.45 6.77 8.86
CA ASP A 40 -2.28 6.31 10.25
C ASP A 40 -1.08 5.37 10.41
N ALA A 41 -0.89 4.46 9.45
CA ALA A 41 0.24 3.55 9.43
C ALA A 41 1.57 4.29 9.25
N SER A 42 1.61 5.30 8.37
CA SER A 42 2.77 6.18 8.21
C SER A 42 3.08 6.90 9.52
N HIS A 43 2.08 7.49 10.16
CA HIS A 43 2.27 8.19 11.41
C HIS A 43 2.76 7.26 12.54
N SER A 44 2.30 6.01 12.56
CA SER A 44 2.79 5.00 13.51
C SER A 44 4.27 4.67 13.29
N MET A 45 4.71 4.60 12.03
CA MET A 45 6.12 4.42 11.68
C MET A 45 6.98 5.62 12.08
N ASP A 46 6.50 6.84 11.90
CA ASP A 46 7.19 8.05 12.34
C ASP A 46 7.40 8.05 13.85
N ASN A 47 6.35 7.71 14.62
CA ASN A 47 6.44 7.58 16.07
C ASN A 47 7.41 6.46 16.52
N ALA A 48 7.51 5.37 15.74
CA ALA A 48 8.47 4.30 16.02
C ALA A 48 9.91 4.72 15.70
N TRP A 49 10.10 5.42 14.59
CA TRP A 49 11.38 6.02 14.23
C TRP A 49 11.87 6.98 15.31
N ASP A 50 11.02 7.89 15.78
CA ASP A 50 11.39 8.88 16.79
C ASP A 50 11.78 8.23 18.12
N ALA A 51 11.04 7.22 18.56
CA ALA A 51 11.35 6.47 19.78
C ALA A 51 12.72 5.76 19.67
N PHE A 52 12.96 5.06 18.56
CA PHE A 52 14.22 4.40 18.28
C PHE A 52 15.38 5.41 18.20
N HIS A 53 15.19 6.50 17.46
CA HIS A 53 16.21 7.51 17.23
C HIS A 53 16.63 8.19 18.54
N LYS A 54 15.66 8.50 19.41
CA LYS A 54 15.93 9.04 20.74
C LYS A 54 16.75 8.07 21.60
N ALA A 55 16.39 6.78 21.61
CA ALA A 55 17.11 5.77 22.39
C ALA A 55 18.53 5.52 21.85
N ALA A 56 18.69 5.50 20.53
CA ALA A 56 19.99 5.35 19.87
C ALA A 56 20.92 6.53 20.16
N LEU A 57 20.44 7.77 20.01
CA LEU A 57 21.22 8.98 20.32
C LEU A 57 21.55 9.10 21.81
N GLY A 58 20.65 8.66 22.68
CA GLY A 58 20.88 8.61 24.13
C GLY A 58 21.82 7.49 24.57
N GLY A 59 22.15 6.54 23.70
CA GLY A 59 22.94 5.35 24.03
C GLY A 59 22.22 4.39 25.00
N THR A 60 20.89 4.51 25.13
CA THR A 60 20.06 3.80 26.12
C THR A 60 19.52 2.47 25.61
N LEU A 61 19.68 2.14 24.33
CA LEU A 61 19.30 0.83 23.79
C LEU A 61 20.06 -0.29 24.50
N ALA A 62 19.33 -1.33 24.93
CA ALA A 62 19.87 -2.45 25.70
C ALA A 62 21.09 -3.15 25.06
N SER A 63 21.16 -3.27 23.73
CA SER A 63 22.35 -3.85 23.08
C SER A 63 22.48 -3.45 21.59
N PRO A 64 23.68 -3.62 20.98
CA PRO A 64 23.86 -3.46 19.54
C PRO A 64 22.94 -4.37 18.70
N GLU A 65 22.65 -5.58 19.17
CA GLU A 65 21.76 -6.52 18.49
C GLU A 65 20.33 -5.99 18.43
N ILE A 66 19.86 -5.36 19.51
CA ILE A 66 18.54 -4.70 19.55
C ILE A 66 18.51 -3.51 18.59
N GLN A 67 19.60 -2.74 18.50
CA GLN A 67 19.72 -1.66 17.53
C GLN A 67 19.58 -2.19 16.10
N THR A 68 20.38 -3.19 15.72
CA THR A 68 20.33 -3.78 14.37
C THR A 68 18.96 -4.38 14.05
N ALA A 69 18.31 -5.04 15.02
CA ALA A 69 16.97 -5.57 14.83
C ALA A 69 15.93 -4.46 14.61
N ALA A 70 15.98 -3.38 15.38
CA ALA A 70 15.08 -2.24 15.22
C ALA A 70 15.30 -1.51 13.87
N GLU A 71 16.55 -1.36 13.42
CA GLU A 71 16.87 -0.80 12.10
C GLU A 71 16.31 -1.67 10.96
N ALA A 72 16.44 -2.99 11.07
CA ALA A 72 15.87 -3.93 10.11
C ALA A 72 14.34 -3.84 10.04
N ASP A 73 13.68 -3.76 11.20
CA ASP A 73 12.22 -3.61 11.27
C ASP A 73 11.77 -2.26 10.70
N LEU A 74 12.50 -1.17 10.94
CA LEU A 74 12.20 0.14 10.35
C LEU A 74 12.26 0.10 8.82
N MET A 75 13.29 -0.55 8.25
CA MET A 75 13.40 -0.74 6.80
C MET A 75 12.23 -1.57 6.25
N LYS A 76 11.89 -2.67 6.92
CA LYS A 76 10.75 -3.51 6.55
C LYS A 76 9.43 -2.74 6.60
N GLY A 77 9.21 -1.91 7.62
CA GLY A 77 8.03 -1.06 7.73
C GLY A 77 7.89 -0.07 6.57
N ARG A 78 8.99 0.54 6.13
CA ARG A 78 9.03 1.41 4.95
C ARG A 78 8.66 0.67 3.66
N ASP A 79 9.13 -0.57 3.51
CA ASP A 79 8.77 -1.40 2.36
C ASP A 79 7.29 -1.81 2.38
N LEU A 80 6.74 -2.14 3.56
CA LEU A 80 5.31 -2.40 3.71
C LEU A 80 4.46 -1.16 3.38
N LEU A 81 4.88 0.02 3.82
CA LEU A 81 4.18 1.28 3.51
C LEU A 81 4.16 1.54 2.00
N ARG A 82 5.29 1.32 1.31
CA ARG A 82 5.35 1.40 -0.16
C ARG A 82 4.38 0.43 -0.82
N LYS A 83 4.32 -0.83 -0.34
CA LYS A 83 3.38 -1.84 -0.84
C LYS A 83 1.92 -1.43 -0.60
N ALA A 84 1.61 -0.81 0.53
CA ALA A 84 0.26 -0.34 0.82
C ALA A 84 -0.17 0.78 -0.14
N MET A 85 0.72 1.72 -0.42
CA MET A 85 0.49 2.78 -1.43
C MET A 85 0.27 2.20 -2.83
N MET A 86 1.04 1.17 -3.21
CA MET A 86 0.84 0.47 -4.49
C MET A 86 -0.50 -0.28 -4.52
N ALA A 87 -0.84 -1.01 -3.47
CA ALA A 87 -2.13 -1.71 -3.36
C ALA A 87 -3.31 -0.73 -3.45
N GLN A 88 -3.20 0.45 -2.84
CA GLN A 88 -4.20 1.50 -3.00
C GLN A 88 -4.30 1.98 -4.45
N HIS A 89 -3.17 2.21 -5.12
CA HIS A 89 -3.14 2.62 -6.52
C HIS A 89 -3.81 1.60 -7.44
N GLU A 90 -3.66 0.31 -7.13
CA GLU A 90 -4.31 -0.81 -7.83
C GLU A 90 -5.78 -1.03 -7.41
N GLY A 91 -6.28 -0.27 -6.43
CA GLY A 91 -7.64 -0.42 -5.90
C GLY A 91 -7.84 -1.62 -4.98
N ASN A 92 -6.76 -2.28 -4.53
CA ASN A 92 -6.80 -3.43 -3.63
C ASN A 92 -6.85 -3.00 -2.15
N ILE A 93 -8.05 -2.61 -1.71
CA ILE A 93 -8.29 -2.05 -0.36
C ILE A 93 -8.09 -3.09 0.75
N GLU A 94 -8.37 -4.37 0.49
CA GLU A 94 -8.13 -5.43 1.47
C GLU A 94 -6.64 -5.64 1.72
N GLU A 95 -5.82 -5.57 0.67
CA GLU A 95 -4.36 -5.63 0.82
C GLU A 95 -3.83 -4.38 1.55
N VAL A 96 -4.39 -3.19 1.31
CA VAL A 96 -4.09 -2.00 2.12
C VAL A 96 -4.35 -2.28 3.60
N ARG A 97 -5.53 -2.81 3.96
CA ARG A 97 -5.90 -3.13 5.34
C ARG A 97 -4.95 -4.13 5.98
N ASN A 98 -4.56 -5.17 5.23
CA ASN A 98 -3.63 -6.18 5.72
C ASN A 98 -2.22 -5.63 5.94
N LEU A 99 -1.72 -4.82 5.01
CA LEU A 99 -0.39 -4.21 5.10
C LEU A 99 -0.32 -3.18 6.23
N THR A 100 -1.33 -2.32 6.38
CA THR A 100 -1.35 -1.30 7.45
C THR A 100 -1.44 -1.95 8.83
N LYS A 101 -2.19 -3.06 8.98
CA LYS A 101 -2.17 -3.87 10.21
C LYS A 101 -0.77 -4.40 10.55
N GLN A 102 -0.04 -4.92 9.55
CA GLN A 102 1.34 -5.39 9.75
C GLN A 102 2.27 -4.23 10.14
N ILE A 103 2.09 -3.06 9.54
CA ILE A 103 2.86 -1.85 9.88
C ILE A 103 2.63 -1.47 11.34
N HIS A 104 1.39 -1.43 11.82
CA HIS A 104 1.08 -1.11 13.22
C HIS A 104 1.69 -2.10 14.22
N GLN A 105 1.69 -3.40 13.88
CA GLN A 105 2.33 -4.42 14.72
C GLN A 105 3.84 -4.21 14.79
N LEU A 106 4.46 -3.95 13.64
CA LEU A 106 5.90 -3.75 13.53
C LEU A 106 6.34 -2.44 14.22
N SER A 107 5.59 -1.35 14.07
CA SER A 107 5.87 -0.07 14.72
C SER A 107 5.80 -0.20 16.25
N ALA A 108 4.82 -0.95 16.77
CA ALA A 108 4.71 -1.21 18.20
C ALA A 108 5.88 -2.06 18.73
N GLU A 109 6.37 -3.03 17.94
CA GLU A 109 7.54 -3.83 18.29
C GLU A 109 8.82 -2.99 18.33
N ILE A 110 9.03 -2.11 17.35
CA ILE A 110 10.16 -1.17 17.33
C ILE A 110 10.13 -0.26 18.57
N GLN A 111 8.96 0.28 18.91
CA GLN A 111 8.80 1.12 20.10
C GLN A 111 9.13 0.36 21.38
N ARG A 112 8.67 -0.90 21.50
CA ARG A 112 9.01 -1.77 22.64
C ARG A 112 10.52 -1.99 22.74
N LYS A 113 11.18 -2.36 21.64
CA LYS A 113 12.65 -2.55 21.58
C LYS A 113 13.39 -1.27 21.98
N SER A 114 12.88 -0.12 21.56
CA SER A 114 13.47 1.19 21.86
C SER A 114 13.39 1.59 23.34
N GLN A 115 12.45 1.00 24.08
CA GLN A 115 12.27 1.22 25.52
C GLN A 115 13.00 0.18 26.38
N MET A 116 13.62 -0.83 25.78
CA MET A 116 14.44 -1.80 26.52
C MET A 116 15.76 -1.12 26.91
N GLU A 117 15.89 -0.76 28.18
CA GLU A 117 17.09 -0.14 28.74
C GLU A 117 18.18 -1.19 29.05
N LYS A 118 19.45 -0.77 29.02
CA LYS A 118 20.57 -1.57 29.54
C LYS A 118 20.36 -1.82 31.03
N GLU A 119 20.43 -3.08 31.45
CA GLU A 119 20.52 -3.45 32.87
C GLU A 119 21.80 -2.91 33.53
#